data_AF-M6VSS2-F1
#
_entry.id   AF-M6VSS2-F1
#
_cell.length_a   1.000
_cell.length_b   1.000
_cell.length_c   1.000
_cell.angle_alpha   90.00
_cell.angle_beta   90.00
_cell.angle_gamma   90.00
#
_symmetry.space_group_name_H-M   'P 1'
#
loop_
_entity.id
_entity.type
_entity.pdbx_description
1 polymer ?
#
loop_
_entity_poly.entity_id
_entity_poly.type
_entity_poly.pdbx_seq_one_letter_code
_entity_poly.pdbx_strand_id
1 'polypeptide(L)' 'MLKDGKVTHFGPIEECFTEKNLENLYDIPLQVQKIEGTWFVIPKQK' A
#
# COMPACT_ATOMS: atom_id res chain seq x y z
N MET A 1 -0.04 6.21 -6.99
CA MET A 1 0.25 4.76 -7.15
C MET A 1 -0.07 4.36 -8.58
N LEU A 2 0.77 3.51 -9.19
CA LEU A 2 0.66 3.12 -10.60
C LEU A 2 0.71 1.59 -10.70
N LYS A 3 -0.20 1.01 -11.48
CA LYS A 3 -0.25 -0.43 -11.80
C LYS A 3 -0.65 -0.58 -13.26
N ASP A 4 0.06 -1.41 -14.02
CA ASP A 4 -0.23 -1.70 -15.43
C ASP A 4 -0.41 -0.44 -16.30
N GLY A 5 0.42 0.58 -16.06
CA GLY A 5 0.36 1.87 -16.79
C GLY A 5 -0.82 2.76 -16.41
N LYS A 6 -1.63 2.39 -15.41
CA LYS A 6 -2.76 3.19 -14.92
C LYS A 6 -2.50 3.71 -13.51
N VAL A 7 -2.95 4.93 -13.25
CA VAL A 7 -2.96 5.49 -11.89
C VAL A 7 -4.08 4.83 -11.10
N THR A 8 -3.74 4.10 -10.04
CA THR A 8 -4.72 3.43 -9.17
C THR A 8 -5.24 4.37 -8.08
N HIS A 9 -4.38 5.23 -7.55
CA HIS A 9 -4.74 6.26 -6.58
C HIS A 9 -3.76 7.43 -6.64
N PHE A 10 -4.25 8.65 -6.40
CA PHE A 10 -3.45 9.87 -6.37
C PHE A 10 -4.02 10.80 -5.29
N GLY A 11 -3.16 11.21 -4.35
CA GLY A 11 -3.56 12.01 -3.19
C GLY A 11 -2.47 11.99 -2.10
N PRO A 12 -2.79 12.44 -0.88
CA PRO A 12 -1.92 12.32 0.29
C PRO A 12 -1.40 10.90 0.47
N ILE A 13 -0.17 10.77 0.99
CA ILE A 13 0.43 9.44 1.17
C ILE A 13 -0.37 8.60 2.16
N GLU A 14 -0.98 9.22 3.17
CA GLU A 14 -1.83 8.57 4.16
C GLU A 14 -3.09 7.94 3.54
N GLU A 15 -3.61 8.56 2.47
CA GLU A 15 -4.76 8.04 1.72
C GLU A 15 -4.31 6.96 0.71
N CYS A 16 -3.11 7.10 0.13
CA CYS A 16 -2.55 6.14 -0.81
C CYS A 16 -2.04 4.86 -0.12
N PHE A 17 -1.26 4.97 0.95
CA PHE A 17 -0.60 3.87 1.67
C PHE A 17 -1.51 3.24 2.73
N THR A 18 -2.78 3.01 2.37
CA THR A 18 -3.68 2.20 3.18
C THR A 18 -3.49 0.72 2.85
N GLU A 19 -3.77 -0.18 3.79
CA GLU A 19 -3.67 -1.64 3.55
C GLU A 19 -4.44 -2.04 2.30
N LYS A 20 -5.72 -1.65 2.19
CA LYS A 20 -6.58 -1.97 1.05
C LYS A 20 -5.99 -1.51 -0.29
N ASN A 21 -5.42 -0.31 -0.33
CA ASN A 21 -4.86 0.26 -1.55
C ASN A 21 -3.57 -0.46 -1.99
N LEU A 22 -2.72 -0.82 -1.02
CA LEU A 22 -1.51 -1.57 -1.27
C LEU A 22 -1.81 -3.05 -1.59
N GLU A 23 -2.79 -3.66 -0.93
CA GLU A 23 -3.27 -5.01 -1.26
C GLU A 23 -3.82 -5.07 -2.69
N ASN A 24 -4.60 -4.06 -3.12
CA ASN A 24 -5.04 -3.94 -4.52
C ASN A 24 -3.88 -3.69 -5.50
N LEU A 25 -2.84 -2.98 -5.05
CA LEU A 25 -1.67 -2.67 -5.88
C LEU A 25 -0.80 -3.92 -6.11
N TYR A 26 -0.57 -4.71 -5.06
CA TYR A 26 0.35 -5.85 -5.06
C TYR A 26 -0.35 -7.22 -5.18
N ASP A 27 -1.68 -7.27 -5.18
CA ASP A 27 -2.51 -8.49 -5.26
C ASP A 27 -2.23 -9.54 -4.18
N ILE A 28 -1.71 -9.11 -3.03
CA ILE A 28 -1.39 -9.96 -1.88
C ILE A 28 -1.85 -9.29 -0.59
N PRO A 29 -2.20 -10.05 0.46
CA PRO A 29 -2.54 -9.50 1.75
C PRO A 29 -1.30 -8.86 2.41
N LEU A 30 -1.43 -7.60 2.83
CA LEU A 30 -0.33 -6.79 3.34
C LEU A 30 -0.72 -6.18 4.68
N GLN A 31 0.23 -6.14 5.60
CA GLN A 31 0.19 -5.36 6.81
C GLN A 31 0.98 -4.08 6.58
N VAL A 32 0.35 -2.94 6.86
CA VAL A 32 0.96 -1.62 6.63
C VAL A 32 1.05 -0.87 7.94
N GLN A 33 2.26 -0.49 8.33
CA GLN A 33 2.51 0.24 9.56
C GLN A 33 3.56 1.34 9.34
N LYS A 34 3.39 2.46 10.05
CA LYS A 34 4.36 3.56 10.03
C LYS A 34 5.11 3.58 11.37
N ILE A 35 6.41 3.29 11.33
CA ILE A 35 7.29 3.28 12.51
C ILE A 35 8.40 4.28 12.26
N GLU A 36 8.58 5.24 13.18
CA GLU A 36 9.63 6.28 13.10
C GLU A 36 9.67 7.02 11.75
N GLY A 37 8.49 7.30 11.18
CA GLY A 37 8.36 7.99 9.88
C GLY A 37 8.57 7.09 8.66
N THR A 38 8.99 5.84 8.84
CA THR A 38 9.17 4.85 7.77
C THR A 38 7.93 3.99 7.62
N TRP A 39 7.47 3.81 6.38
CA TRP A 39 6.36 2.92 6.06
C TRP A 39 6.87 1.50 5.84
N PHE A 40 6.42 0.56 6.67
CA PHE A 40 6.65 -0.86 6.54
C PHE A 40 5.44 -1.49 5.87
N VAL A 41 5.67 -2.17 4.76
CA VAL A 41 4.66 -2.89 3.98
C VAL A 41 5.09 -4.35 3.92
N ILE A 42 4.45 -5.19 4.73
CA ILE A 42 4.89 -6.57 5.00
C ILE A 42 3.80 -7.54 4.56
N PRO A 43 4.09 -8.59 3.77
CA PRO A 43 3.13 -9.65 3.46
C PRO A 43 2.63 -10.35 4.71
N LYS A 44 1.30 -10.48 4.85
CA LYS A 44 0.69 -11.28 5.91
C LYS A 44 1.00 -12.76 5.63
N GLN A 45 1.57 -13.47 6.60
CA GLN A 45 1.71 -14.93 6.50
C GLN A 45 0.31 -15.56 6.61
N LYS A 46 0.01 -16.53 5.74
CA LYS A 46 -1.24 -17.30 5.76
C LYS A 46 -1.36 -18.17 7.00
#